data_AF-A0A961XP12-F1
#
_entry.id   AF-A0A961XP12-F1
#
_cell.length_a   1.000
_cell.length_b   1.000
_cell.length_c   1.000
_cell.angle_alpha   90.00
_cell.angle_beta   90.00
_cell.angle_gamma   90.00
#
_symmetry.space_group_name_H-M   'P 1'
#
loop_
_entity.id
_entity.type
_entity.pdbx_description
1 polymer ?
#
loop_
_entity_poly.entity_id
_entity_poly.type
_entity_poly.pdbx_seq_one_letter_code
_entity_poly.pdbx_strand_id
1 'polypeptide(L)'
;NVIFDSWVHPLMMGLEEHLLQMFRSDFEFNDDAQASHLAALHAPSQSVPAEDRATSQGNQPDATGALSWTSDAEKELRKIPFFVRGKARRNTENFAAERGVNPITIETLYDAKAHFGR
;
A
#
# COMPACT_ATOMS: atom_id res chain seq x y z
N ASN A 1 -15.86 7.45 27.45
CA ASN A 1 -15.19 6.45 26.59
C ASN A 1 -15.88 6.13 25.26
N VAL A 2 -17.20 6.26 25.12
CA VAL A 2 -17.93 5.95 23.86
C VAL A 2 -17.52 6.79 22.64
N ILE A 3 -17.16 8.06 22.83
CA ILE A 3 -16.73 8.94 21.72
C ILE A 3 -15.42 8.44 21.09
N PHE A 4 -14.47 7.96 21.90
CA PHE A 4 -13.22 7.41 21.37
C PHE A 4 -13.48 6.13 20.56
N ASP A 5 -14.37 5.27 21.06
CA ASP A 5 -14.69 4.00 20.43
C ASP A 5 -15.37 4.19 19.06
N SER A 6 -16.30 5.16 18.95
CA SER A 6 -16.97 5.49 17.68
C SER A 6 -16.03 6.06 16.61
N TRP A 7 -14.91 6.66 17.01
CA TRP A 7 -13.94 7.26 16.08
C TRP A 7 -12.83 6.28 15.69
N VAL A 8 -12.49 5.35 16.58
CA VAL A 8 -11.42 4.36 16.37
C VAL A 8 -11.95 3.10 15.68
N HIS A 9 -13.18 2.67 15.95
CA HIS A 9 -13.78 1.49 15.31
C HIS A 9 -13.68 1.51 13.78
N PRO A 10 -14.05 2.60 13.07
CA PRO A 10 -13.96 2.65 11.61
C PRO A 10 -12.52 2.56 11.08
N LEU A 11 -11.53 3.05 11.85
CA LEU A 11 -10.13 3.00 11.48
C LEU A 11 -9.57 1.58 11.63
N MET A 12 -9.96 0.88 12.69
CA MET A 12 -9.54 -0.51 12.95
C MET A 12 -10.15 -1.47 11.93
N MET A 13 -11.44 -1.27 11.59
CA MET A 13 -12.12 -2.03 10.54
C MET A 13 -11.42 -1.89 9.18
N GLY A 14 -11.10 -0.67 8.74
CA GLY A 14 -10.41 -0.45 7.47
C GLY A 14 -8.97 -1.00 7.44
N LEU A 15 -8.32 -1.11 8.60
CA LEU A 15 -7.00 -1.71 8.75
C LEU A 15 -7.07 -3.25 8.66
N GLU A 16 -8.03 -3.88 9.35
CA GLU A 16 -8.23 -5.33 9.32
C GLU A 16 -8.57 -5.83 7.91
N GLU A 17 -9.51 -5.19 7.22
CA GLU A 17 -9.89 -5.56 5.84
C GLU A 17 -8.70 -5.46 4.88
N HIS A 18 -7.87 -4.44 5.03
CA HIS A 18 -6.70 -4.25 4.19
C HIS A 18 -5.60 -5.28 4.48
N LEU A 19 -5.33 -5.57 5.74
CA LEU A 19 -4.37 -6.61 6.13
C LEU A 19 -4.84 -7.97 5.63
N LEU A 20 -6.12 -8.30 5.80
CA LEU A 20 -6.68 -9.54 5.27
C LEU A 20 -6.52 -9.62 3.76
N GLN A 21 -6.76 -8.54 3.00
CA GLN A 21 -6.56 -8.55 1.55
C GLN A 21 -5.08 -8.59 1.13
N MET A 22 -4.17 -8.01 1.92
CA MET A 22 -2.73 -8.00 1.64
C MET A 22 -2.08 -9.36 1.94
N PHE A 23 -2.53 -10.04 2.98
CA PHE A 23 -2.00 -11.33 3.44
C PHE A 23 -2.85 -12.54 3.00
N ARG A 24 -3.98 -12.34 2.28
CA ARG A 24 -4.80 -13.44 1.73
C ARG A 24 -4.00 -14.40 0.84
N SER A 25 -2.91 -13.93 0.26
CA SER A 25 -2.02 -14.73 -0.60
C SER A 25 -0.78 -15.27 0.14
N ASP A 26 -0.67 -15.06 1.45
CA ASP A 26 0.46 -15.51 2.28
C ASP A 26 0.09 -16.82 2.99
N PHE A 27 0.93 -17.85 2.86
CA PHE A 27 0.64 -19.24 3.24
C PHE A 27 0.31 -19.44 4.73
N GLU A 28 0.71 -18.49 5.58
CA GLU A 28 0.51 -18.52 7.03
C GLU A 28 -0.86 -17.94 7.48
N PHE A 29 -1.51 -17.11 6.67
CA PHE A 29 -2.83 -16.50 6.93
C PHE A 29 -3.86 -17.05 5.95
N ASN A 30 -4.14 -18.36 6.05
CA ASN A 30 -5.08 -19.05 5.16
C ASN A 30 -6.50 -18.43 5.23
N ASP A 31 -7.28 -18.68 4.17
CA ASP A 31 -8.69 -18.28 3.90
C ASP A 31 -9.70 -18.50 5.05
N ASP A 32 -9.27 -19.12 6.16
CA ASP A 32 -10.02 -19.32 7.40
C ASP A 32 -9.90 -18.14 8.39
N ALA A 33 -8.97 -17.20 8.16
CA ALA A 33 -8.87 -15.97 8.95
C ALA A 33 -9.99 -14.99 8.56
N GLN A 34 -11.17 -15.19 9.14
CA GLN A 34 -12.28 -14.24 9.05
C GLN A 34 -11.91 -12.92 9.72
N ALA A 35 -12.41 -11.79 9.20
CA ALA A 35 -12.44 -10.55 9.96
C ALA A 35 -13.01 -10.86 11.34
N SER A 36 -12.34 -10.42 12.40
CA SER A 36 -12.65 -10.81 13.78
C SER A 36 -14.13 -10.53 14.17
N HIS A 37 -14.80 -9.67 13.40
CA HIS A 37 -16.21 -9.31 13.49
C HIS A 37 -17.21 -10.18 12.69
N LEU A 38 -16.77 -10.99 11.73
CA LEU A 38 -17.62 -11.76 10.80
C LEU A 38 -17.68 -13.28 11.11
N ALA A 39 -17.02 -13.76 12.16
CA ALA A 39 -16.86 -15.18 12.47
C ALA A 39 -18.15 -15.99 12.75
N ALA A 40 -19.34 -15.44 12.55
CA ALA A 40 -20.61 -16.13 12.77
C ALA A 40 -21.30 -16.69 11.51
N LEU A 41 -20.82 -16.40 10.29
CA LEU A 41 -21.57 -16.76 9.07
C LEU A 41 -20.66 -17.28 7.95
N HIS A 42 -20.84 -18.56 7.63
CA HIS A 42 -20.50 -19.29 6.39
C HIS A 42 -19.17 -20.06 6.27
N ALA A 43 -19.34 -21.36 5.96
CA ALA A 43 -18.33 -22.36 5.58
C ALA A 43 -17.93 -22.24 4.10
N PRO A 44 -16.73 -22.71 3.70
CA PRO A 44 -16.10 -22.35 2.42
C PRO A 44 -16.46 -23.29 1.26
N SER A 45 -16.54 -22.74 0.06
CA SER A 45 -16.59 -23.47 -1.21
C SER A 45 -15.36 -23.10 -2.05
N GLN A 46 -14.57 -24.11 -2.42
CA GLN A 46 -13.29 -24.03 -3.11
C GLN A 46 -13.44 -23.68 -4.61
N SER A 47 -12.57 -22.82 -5.14
CA SER A 47 -12.11 -22.86 -6.54
C SER A 47 -10.95 -21.89 -6.85
N VAL A 48 -9.80 -22.44 -7.27
CA VAL A 48 -8.72 -21.84 -8.10
C VAL A 48 -8.13 -23.02 -8.91
N PRO A 49 -7.59 -22.87 -10.15
CA PRO A 49 -6.49 -21.93 -10.46
C PRO A 49 -6.38 -21.43 -11.92
N ALA A 50 -5.49 -20.44 -12.17
CA ALA A 50 -4.42 -20.51 -13.18
C ALA A 50 -3.70 -19.15 -13.38
N GLU A 51 -2.42 -19.28 -13.66
CA GLU A 51 -1.36 -18.29 -13.89
C GLU A 51 -1.52 -17.48 -15.20
N ASP A 52 -0.87 -16.32 -15.34
CA ASP A 52 0.17 -16.06 -16.37
C ASP A 52 0.83 -14.65 -16.20
N ARG A 53 1.84 -14.40 -17.02
CA ARG A 53 3.06 -13.62 -16.86
C ARG A 53 2.99 -12.13 -17.23
N ALA A 54 3.97 -11.43 -16.65
CA ALA A 54 4.79 -10.32 -17.16
C ALA A 54 4.39 -9.54 -18.44
N THR A 55 4.45 -8.20 -18.37
CA THR A 55 5.28 -7.38 -19.28
C THR A 55 5.43 -5.93 -18.78
N SER A 56 6.55 -5.35 -19.16
CA SER A 56 7.12 -4.04 -18.84
C SER A 56 6.98 -3.05 -20.00
N GLN A 57 6.64 -1.78 -19.73
CA GLN A 57 6.96 -0.53 -20.46
C GLN A 57 6.09 0.57 -19.80
N GLY A 58 6.59 1.70 -19.31
CA GLY A 58 7.48 2.66 -19.95
C GLY A 58 6.62 3.88 -20.33
N ASN A 59 6.37 4.81 -19.39
CA ASN A 59 5.66 6.05 -19.71
C ASN A 59 6.46 7.26 -19.20
N GLN A 60 6.86 8.09 -20.17
CA GLN A 60 7.63 9.32 -20.01
C GLN A 60 6.83 10.37 -19.21
N PRO A 61 7.50 11.27 -18.48
CA PRO A 61 6.80 12.25 -17.67
C PRO A 61 6.38 13.49 -18.47
N ASP A 62 5.08 13.79 -18.42
CA ASP A 62 4.50 15.06 -18.81
C ASP A 62 5.11 16.21 -17.97
N ALA A 63 5.64 17.21 -18.67
CA ALA A 63 6.23 18.40 -18.12
C ALA A 63 5.15 19.32 -17.53
N THR A 64 4.82 19.14 -16.25
CA THR A 64 4.00 20.09 -15.47
C THR A 64 4.59 20.35 -14.09
N GLY A 65 5.90 20.60 -13.94
CA GLY A 65 6.53 20.96 -12.66
C GLY A 65 6.32 19.97 -11.48
N ALA A 66 5.64 18.86 -11.72
CA ALA A 66 5.31 17.80 -10.79
C ALA A 66 6.43 16.76 -10.89
N LEU A 67 6.90 16.31 -9.72
CA LEU A 67 7.92 15.27 -9.67
C LEU A 67 7.40 14.00 -10.34
N SER A 68 8.16 13.50 -11.30
CA SER A 68 7.77 12.31 -12.03
C SER A 68 8.15 11.06 -11.26
N TRP A 69 7.25 10.09 -11.18
CA TRP A 69 7.51 8.80 -10.53
C TRP A 69 7.87 7.75 -11.57
N THR A 70 8.90 6.95 -11.31
CA THR A 70 9.18 5.78 -12.15
C THR A 70 8.16 4.67 -11.87
N SER A 71 7.85 3.84 -12.87
CA SER A 71 6.82 2.79 -12.74
C SER A 71 7.15 1.76 -11.66
N ASP A 72 8.43 1.50 -11.45
CA ASP A 72 8.95 0.65 -10.37
C ASP A 72 8.77 1.30 -8.99
N ALA A 73 9.01 2.61 -8.86
CA ALA A 73 8.76 3.36 -7.62
C ALA A 73 7.27 3.40 -7.26
N GLU A 74 6.38 3.54 -8.26
CA GLU A 74 4.93 3.48 -8.02
C GLU A 74 4.46 2.10 -7.54
N LYS A 75 5.02 1.03 -8.10
CA LYS A 75 4.74 -0.35 -7.65
C LYS A 75 5.22 -0.56 -6.22
N GLU A 76 6.39 -0.06 -5.87
CA GLU A 76 6.92 -0.14 -4.51
C GLU A 76 6.06 0.65 -3.52
N LEU A 77 5.64 1.87 -3.90
CA LEU A 77 4.72 2.68 -3.10
C LEU A 77 3.37 1.98 -2.88
N ARG A 78 2.87 1.19 -3.83
CA ARG A 78 1.62 0.43 -3.68
C ARG A 78 1.69 -0.66 -2.60
N LYS A 79 2.89 -1.16 -2.28
CA LYS A 79 3.08 -2.10 -1.15
C LYS A 79 2.83 -1.44 0.20
N ILE A 80 2.88 -0.11 0.27
CA ILE A 80 2.57 0.64 1.49
C ILE A 80 1.05 0.62 1.72
N PRO A 81 0.59 0.30 2.95
CA PRO A 81 -0.83 0.27 3.27
C PRO A 81 -1.53 1.59 2.96
N PHE A 82 -2.74 1.54 2.40
CA PHE A 82 -3.40 2.72 1.80
C PHE A 82 -3.52 3.91 2.78
N PHE A 83 -3.82 3.62 4.06
CA PHE A 83 -4.03 4.62 5.11
C PHE A 83 -2.76 5.42 5.45
N VAL A 84 -1.56 4.88 5.17
CA VAL A 84 -0.28 5.59 5.28
C VAL A 84 0.36 5.94 3.93
N ARG A 85 -0.10 5.31 2.83
CA ARG A 85 0.46 5.51 1.48
C ARG A 85 0.47 6.97 1.05
N GLY A 86 -0.60 7.71 1.33
CA GLY A 86 -0.68 9.14 1.01
C GLY A 86 0.34 9.98 1.76
N LYS A 87 0.71 9.60 3.00
CA LYS A 87 1.79 10.26 3.76
C LYS A 87 3.15 9.90 3.18
N ALA A 88 3.37 8.61 2.89
CA ALA A 88 4.62 8.15 2.29
C ALA A 88 4.92 8.86 0.96
N ARG A 89 3.93 8.96 0.06
CA ARG A 89 4.06 9.67 -1.22
C ARG A 89 4.53 11.12 -1.03
N ARG A 90 3.83 11.88 -0.18
CA ARG A 90 4.16 13.30 0.09
C ARG A 90 5.55 13.47 0.69
N ASN A 91 5.93 12.58 1.61
CA ASN A 91 7.26 12.60 2.21
C ASN A 91 8.35 12.37 1.15
N THR A 92 8.15 11.43 0.23
CA THR A 92 9.08 11.18 -0.88
C THR A 92 9.12 12.33 -1.87
N GLU A 93 7.97 12.92 -2.22
CA GLU A 93 7.91 14.09 -3.11
C GLU A 93 8.65 15.28 -2.50
N ASN A 94 8.45 15.57 -1.21
CA ASN A 94 9.17 16.64 -0.51
C ASN A 94 10.68 16.37 -0.46
N PHE A 95 11.08 15.13 -0.13
CA PHE A 95 12.48 14.73 -0.10
C PHE A 95 13.18 14.92 -1.45
N ALA A 96 12.50 14.51 -2.52
CA ALA A 96 12.99 14.63 -3.87
C ALA A 96 13.05 16.10 -4.33
N ALA A 97 12.06 16.92 -3.97
CA ALA A 97 12.04 18.35 -4.26
C ALA A 97 13.20 19.09 -3.58
N GLU A 98 13.45 18.83 -2.30
CA GLU A 98 14.54 19.42 -1.52
C GLU A 98 15.92 19.09 -2.09
N ARG A 99 16.06 17.92 -2.72
CA ARG A 99 17.32 17.43 -3.32
C ARG A 99 17.42 17.66 -4.82
N GLY A 100 16.38 18.21 -5.45
CA GLY A 100 16.32 18.39 -6.90
C GLY A 100 16.35 17.06 -7.69
N VAL A 101 15.85 15.97 -7.10
CA VAL A 101 15.82 14.64 -7.73
C VAL A 101 14.55 14.48 -8.54
N ASN A 102 14.69 14.28 -9.86
CA ASN A 102 13.59 13.97 -10.77
C ASN A 102 14.15 13.11 -11.92
N PRO A 103 13.64 11.90 -12.19
CA PRO A 103 12.46 11.26 -11.59
C PRO A 103 12.69 10.69 -10.18
N ILE A 104 11.60 10.51 -9.43
CA ILE A 104 11.53 9.77 -8.17
C ILE A 104 11.65 8.27 -8.49
N THR A 105 12.80 7.70 -8.14
CA THR A 105 13.13 6.28 -8.27
C THR A 105 12.81 5.49 -6.99
N ILE A 106 12.90 4.15 -7.05
CA ILE A 106 12.81 3.30 -5.85
C ILE A 106 13.85 3.71 -4.78
N GLU A 107 15.07 4.04 -5.19
CA GLU A 107 16.13 4.47 -4.26
C GLU A 107 15.71 5.73 -3.51
N THR A 108 15.12 6.70 -4.22
CA THR A 108 14.62 7.95 -3.63
C THR A 108 13.50 7.68 -2.62
N LEU A 109 12.62 6.71 -2.90
CA LEU A 109 11.57 6.26 -1.97
C LEU A 109 12.15 5.65 -0.68
N TYR A 110 13.19 4.82 -0.78
CA TYR A 110 13.85 4.24 0.40
C TYR A 110 14.63 5.27 1.21
N ASP A 111 15.36 6.17 0.54
CA ASP A 111 16.08 7.26 1.19
C ASP A 111 15.12 8.18 1.95
N ALA A 112 13.98 8.53 1.34
CA ALA A 112 12.94 9.29 2.00
C ALA A 112 12.37 8.55 3.21
N LYS A 113 12.12 7.24 3.11
CA LYS A 113 11.66 6.42 4.23
C LYS A 113 12.66 6.44 5.40
N ALA A 114 13.96 6.35 5.13
CA ALA A 114 15.01 6.44 6.15
C ALA A 114 15.14 7.86 6.75
N HIS A 115 14.81 8.89 5.99
CA HIS A 115 14.79 10.28 6.46
C HIS A 115 13.61 10.57 7.41
N PHE A 116 12.39 10.15 7.03
CA PHE A 116 11.16 10.45 7.75
C PHE A 116 10.69 9.37 8.73
N GLY A 117 11.34 8.20 8.76
CA GLY A 117 11.06 7.11 9.70
C GLY A 117 11.69 7.25 11.07
N ARG A 118 12.23 8.45 11.39
CA ARG A 118 12.79 8.80 12.70
C ARG A 118 11.71 9.36 13.61
#